data_AF-A0A7C1QKU9-F1
#
_entry.id   AF-A0A7C1QKU9-F1
#
_cell.length_a   1.000
_cell.length_b   1.000
_cell.length_c   1.000
_cell.angle_alpha   90.00
_cell.angle_beta   90.00
_cell.angle_gamma   90.00
#
_symmetry.space_group_name_H-M   'P 1'
#
loop_
_entity.id
_entity.type
_entity.pdbx_description
1 polymer ?
#
loop_
_entity_poly.entity_id
_entity_poly.type
_entity_poly.pdbx_seq_one_letter_code
_entity_poly.pdbx_strand_id
1 'polypeptide(L)'
;MTWILISEPWWPSSLSFLVSLNNGVGLTPTLYFLVGNTLVPLAIVLWLTAFTEFLFTEKRKIILIAFSIFGIIFEITFFILLYINPNLIGTLTGTPPVDVSYKSFIMIFLLIFILIVVVTGLFFARLSLKSKDKEVNLKGKLLVIAYITFLIGSILDSSLPLNALTVIFTRLILIVSAICWYGGFLLPKWMKKLFLKQK
;
A
#
# COMPACT_ATOMS: atom_id res chain seq x y z
N MET A 1 -5.66 -7.93 8.46
CA MET A 1 -6.17 -8.28 7.12
C MET A 1 -6.02 -7.11 6.14
N THR A 2 -6.30 -5.87 6.55
CA THR A 2 -6.24 -4.67 5.68
C THR A 2 -4.87 -4.40 5.04
N TRP A 3 -3.76 -4.69 5.74
CA TRP A 3 -2.41 -4.46 5.20
C TRP A 3 -2.13 -5.20 3.90
N ILE A 4 -2.64 -6.44 3.79
CA ILE A 4 -2.46 -7.29 2.60
C ILE A 4 -3.05 -6.56 1.38
N LEU A 5 -4.26 -6.02 1.49
CA LEU A 5 -4.90 -5.32 0.37
C LEU A 5 -4.26 -3.95 0.07
N ILE A 6 -3.66 -3.28 1.07
CA ILE A 6 -2.92 -2.02 0.83
C ILE A 6 -1.66 -2.27 -0.02
N SER A 7 -1.08 -3.46 0.04
CA SER A 7 0.09 -3.82 -0.77
C SER A 7 -0.26 -4.41 -2.14
N GLU A 8 -1.54 -4.50 -2.51
CA GLU A 8 -2.01 -5.04 -3.78
C GLU A 8 -1.29 -4.45 -5.01
N PRO A 9 -1.01 -3.13 -5.11
CA PRO A 9 -0.35 -2.57 -6.28
C PRO A 9 1.01 -3.21 -6.62
N TRP A 10 1.65 -3.87 -5.66
CA TRP A 10 2.93 -4.56 -5.82
C TRP A 10 2.81 -6.07 -6.05
N TRP A 11 1.63 -6.67 -5.87
CA TRP A 11 1.42 -8.11 -6.11
C TRP A 11 1.71 -8.53 -7.55
N PRO A 12 1.26 -7.79 -8.59
CA PRO A 12 1.51 -8.19 -9.96
C PRO A 12 2.99 -8.26 -10.32
N SER A 13 3.83 -7.40 -9.74
CA SER A 13 5.28 -7.44 -9.98
C SER A 13 5.89 -8.76 -9.47
N SER A 14 5.52 -9.16 -8.25
CA SER A 14 5.97 -10.44 -7.67
C SER A 14 5.43 -11.64 -8.45
N LEU A 15 4.15 -11.61 -8.84
CA LEU A 15 3.54 -12.69 -9.62
C LEU A 15 4.08 -12.77 -11.05
N SER A 16 4.26 -11.63 -11.71
CA SER A 16 4.85 -11.54 -13.05
C SER A 16 6.28 -12.05 -13.07
N PHE A 17 7.07 -11.73 -12.03
CA PHE A 17 8.40 -12.31 -11.86
C PHE A 17 8.33 -13.84 -11.80
N LEU A 18 7.49 -14.42 -10.94
CA LEU A 18 7.35 -15.87 -10.84
C LEU A 18 6.89 -16.52 -12.16
N VAL A 19 5.95 -15.91 -12.87
CA VAL A 19 5.48 -16.39 -14.19
C VAL A 19 6.59 -16.27 -15.25
N SER A 20 7.40 -15.22 -15.20
CA SER A 20 8.50 -14.98 -16.13
C SER A 20 9.58 -16.05 -16.06
N LEU A 21 9.76 -16.69 -14.89
CA LEU A 21 10.69 -17.81 -14.75
C LEU A 21 10.28 -19.01 -15.61
N ASN A 22 9.00 -19.13 -15.95
CA ASN A 22 8.47 -20.21 -16.78
C ASN A 22 8.33 -19.82 -18.26
N ASN A 23 7.86 -18.60 -18.57
CA ASN A 23 7.55 -18.20 -19.95
C ASN A 23 8.51 -17.15 -20.55
N GLY A 24 9.50 -16.66 -19.78
CA GLY A 24 10.48 -15.65 -20.21
C GLY A 24 9.95 -14.21 -20.34
N VAL A 25 8.66 -13.97 -20.09
CA VAL A 25 8.01 -12.66 -20.33
C VAL A 25 7.25 -12.13 -19.11
N GLY A 26 6.57 -12.99 -18.35
CA GLY A 26 5.73 -12.61 -17.21
C GLY A 26 4.24 -12.60 -17.53
N LEU A 27 3.47 -11.78 -16.79
CA LEU A 27 2.03 -11.59 -16.98
C LEU A 27 1.72 -10.72 -18.20
N THR A 28 0.57 -10.95 -18.83
CA THR A 28 0.04 -10.01 -19.83
C THR A 28 -0.40 -8.70 -19.16
N PRO A 29 -0.39 -7.54 -19.86
CA PRO A 29 -0.81 -6.27 -19.28
C PRO A 29 -2.19 -6.34 -18.62
N THR A 30 -3.16 -6.99 -19.26
CA THR A 30 -4.51 -7.14 -18.71
C THR A 30 -4.51 -7.87 -17.37
N LEU A 31 -3.83 -9.02 -17.27
CA LEU A 31 -3.75 -9.77 -16.03
C LEU A 31 -2.96 -9.01 -14.96
N TYR A 32 -1.88 -8.34 -15.36
CA TYR A 32 -1.06 -7.53 -14.47
C TYR A 32 -1.90 -6.45 -13.78
N PHE A 33 -2.66 -5.67 -14.57
CA PHE A 33 -3.46 -4.58 -14.02
C PHE A 33 -4.65 -5.06 -13.20
N LEU A 34 -5.31 -6.14 -13.62
CA LEU A 34 -6.41 -6.75 -12.85
C LEU A 34 -5.95 -7.13 -11.43
N VAL A 35 -4.81 -7.81 -11.33
CA VAL A 35 -4.31 -8.28 -10.02
C VAL A 35 -3.82 -7.14 -9.13
N GLY A 36 -3.43 -6.00 -9.72
CA GLY A 36 -2.82 -4.89 -8.97
C GLY A 36 -3.78 -3.79 -8.52
N ASN A 37 -5.00 -3.75 -9.07
CA ASN A 37 -5.86 -2.58 -8.93
C ASN A 37 -7.32 -2.90 -8.60
N THR A 38 -7.75 -4.17 -8.72
CA THR A 38 -9.18 -4.51 -8.57
C THR A 38 -9.66 -4.36 -7.12
N LEU A 39 -8.81 -4.67 -6.14
CA LEU A 39 -9.20 -4.65 -4.72
C LEU A 39 -8.79 -3.35 -4.00
N VAL A 40 -8.14 -2.40 -4.68
CA VAL A 40 -7.67 -1.13 -4.09
C VAL A 40 -8.83 -0.33 -3.45
N PRO A 41 -10.00 -0.20 -4.10
CA PRO A 41 -11.17 0.45 -3.50
C PRO A 41 -11.69 -0.28 -2.27
N LEU A 42 -11.72 -1.61 -2.31
CA LEU A 42 -12.10 -2.41 -1.15
C LEU A 42 -11.09 -2.21 0.01
N ALA A 43 -9.79 -2.13 -0.31
CA ALA A 43 -8.74 -1.87 0.65
C ALA A 43 -8.96 -0.55 1.39
N ILE A 44 -9.33 0.53 0.67
CA ILE A 44 -9.53 1.84 1.30
C ILE A 44 -10.73 1.86 2.22
N VAL A 45 -11.84 1.24 1.81
CA VAL A 45 -13.06 1.17 2.63
C VAL A 45 -12.81 0.36 3.89
N LEU A 46 -12.11 -0.78 3.79
CA LEU A 46 -11.73 -1.59 4.95
C LEU A 46 -10.75 -0.86 5.89
N TRP A 47 -9.78 -0.13 5.33
CA TRP A 47 -8.86 0.71 6.10
C TRP A 47 -9.58 1.81 6.85
N LEU A 48 -10.44 2.55 6.17
CA LEU A 48 -11.22 3.62 6.78
C LEU A 48 -12.25 3.08 7.77
N THR A 49 -12.75 1.87 7.57
CA THR A 49 -13.63 1.21 8.54
C THR A 49 -12.90 0.98 9.86
N ALA A 50 -11.71 0.39 9.82
CA ALA A 50 -10.89 0.19 11.01
C ALA A 50 -10.46 1.51 11.64
N PHE A 51 -10.04 2.50 10.84
CA PHE A 51 -9.68 3.82 11.33
C PHE A 51 -10.85 4.52 12.02
N THR A 52 -12.03 4.49 11.39
CA THR A 52 -13.21 5.21 11.88
C THR A 52 -13.89 4.55 13.09
N GLU A 53 -13.55 3.30 13.36
CA GLU A 53 -13.97 2.61 14.58
C GLU A 53 -13.31 3.23 15.82
N PHE A 54 -12.03 3.60 15.73
CA PHE A 54 -11.29 4.23 16.83
C PHE A 54 -11.37 5.75 16.84
N LEU A 55 -11.53 6.38 15.67
CA LEU A 55 -11.50 7.84 15.51
C LEU A 55 -12.66 8.32 14.65
N PHE A 56 -13.23 9.49 14.95
CA PHE A 56 -14.33 10.03 14.13
C PHE A 56 -15.54 9.08 13.97
N THR A 57 -15.85 8.29 15.01
CA THR A 57 -16.95 7.31 15.00
C THR A 57 -18.30 7.94 14.60
N GLU A 58 -18.55 9.18 15.02
CA GLU A 58 -19.76 9.94 14.67
C GLU A 58 -19.88 10.26 13.18
N LYS A 59 -18.75 10.36 12.46
CA LYS A 59 -18.69 10.67 11.02
C LYS A 59 -18.43 9.43 10.17
N ARG A 60 -18.30 8.25 10.77
CA ARG A 60 -18.00 6.98 10.10
C ARG A 60 -18.85 6.75 8.86
N LYS A 61 -20.19 6.85 8.97
CA LYS A 61 -21.10 6.61 7.84
C LYS A 61 -20.82 7.55 6.67
N ILE A 62 -20.60 8.84 6.95
CA ILE A 62 -20.34 9.85 5.92
C ILE A 62 -18.99 9.59 5.24
N ILE A 63 -17.94 9.33 6.03
CA ILE A 63 -16.60 9.01 5.52
C ILE A 63 -16.65 7.77 4.63
N LEU A 64 -17.26 6.67 5.10
CA LEU A 64 -17.32 5.42 4.34
C LEU A 64 -18.14 5.58 3.05
N ILE A 65 -19.26 6.29 3.06
CA ILE A 65 -20.05 6.57 1.84
C ILE A 65 -19.22 7.38 0.85
N ALA A 66 -18.59 8.46 1.29
CA ALA A 66 -17.79 9.32 0.42
C ALA A 66 -16.64 8.55 -0.26
N PHE A 67 -15.91 7.74 0.51
CA PHE A 67 -14.81 6.94 -0.04
C PHE A 67 -15.27 5.71 -0.83
N SER A 68 -16.46 5.18 -0.56
CA SER A 68 -17.07 4.14 -1.42
C SER A 68 -17.46 4.72 -2.78
N ILE A 69 -18.04 5.92 -2.83
CA ILE A 69 -18.34 6.60 -4.10
C ILE A 69 -17.04 6.89 -4.86
N PHE A 70 -16.01 7.40 -4.18
CA PHE A 70 -14.69 7.61 -4.77
C PHE A 70 -14.08 6.31 -5.34
N GLY A 71 -14.22 5.20 -4.61
CA GLY A 71 -13.81 3.87 -5.03
C GLY A 71 -14.56 3.38 -6.27
N ILE A 72 -15.89 3.54 -6.31
CA ILE A 72 -16.71 3.15 -7.48
C ILE A 72 -16.30 3.95 -8.73
N ILE A 73 -16.05 5.26 -8.59
CA ILE A 73 -15.57 6.09 -9.70
C ILE A 73 -14.23 5.56 -10.23
N PHE A 74 -13.31 5.18 -9.33
CA PHE A 74 -12.06 4.55 -9.71
C PHE A 74 -12.29 3.23 -10.46
N GLU A 75 -13.11 2.31 -9.94
CA GLU A 75 -13.36 1.00 -10.57
C GLU A 75 -13.93 1.14 -11.97
N ILE A 76 -14.97 1.98 -12.13
CA ILE A 76 -15.59 2.23 -13.43
C ILE A 76 -14.53 2.75 -14.42
N THR A 77 -13.75 3.74 -14.00
CA THR A 77 -12.70 4.32 -14.86
C THR A 77 -11.63 3.27 -15.18
N PHE A 78 -11.18 2.50 -14.20
CA PHE A 78 -10.19 1.45 -14.35
C PHE A 78 -10.64 0.39 -15.36
N PHE A 79 -11.86 -0.15 -15.22
CA PHE A 79 -12.37 -1.18 -16.13
C PHE A 79 -12.61 -0.66 -17.54
N ILE A 80 -13.05 0.60 -17.71
CA ILE A 80 -13.15 1.24 -19.03
C ILE A 80 -11.78 1.32 -19.70
N LEU A 81 -10.75 1.81 -18.99
CA LEU A 81 -9.39 1.90 -19.52
C LEU A 81 -8.80 0.53 -19.84
N LEU A 82 -9.03 -0.46 -18.97
CA LEU A 82 -8.58 -1.83 -19.15
C LEU A 82 -9.19 -2.47 -20.41
N TYR A 83 -10.49 -2.22 -20.66
CA TYR A 83 -11.20 -2.75 -21.82
C TYR A 83 -10.78 -2.08 -23.14
N ILE A 84 -10.59 -0.75 -23.13
CA ILE A 84 -10.21 0.00 -24.34
C ILE A 84 -8.77 -0.33 -24.74
N ASN A 85 -7.83 -0.13 -23.81
CA ASN A 85 -6.40 -0.40 -24.03
C ASN A 85 -5.66 -0.35 -22.67
N PRO A 86 -5.18 -1.48 -22.14
CA PRO A 86 -4.45 -1.53 -20.87
C PRO A 86 -3.25 -0.58 -20.79
N ASN A 87 -2.63 -0.22 -21.92
CA ASN A 87 -1.50 0.72 -21.95
C ASN A 87 -1.87 2.16 -21.53
N LEU A 88 -3.17 2.49 -21.46
CA LEU A 88 -3.65 3.77 -20.93
C LEU A 88 -3.55 3.84 -19.39
N ILE A 89 -3.54 2.69 -18.71
CA ILE A 89 -3.34 2.57 -17.26
C ILE A 89 -1.86 2.71 -16.92
N GLY A 90 -1.00 2.07 -17.70
CA GLY A 90 0.45 2.09 -17.51
C GLY A 90 1.15 1.23 -18.55
N THR A 91 2.47 1.29 -18.58
CA THR A 91 3.29 0.45 -19.47
C THR A 91 4.19 -0.44 -18.64
N LEU A 92 4.19 -1.74 -18.95
CA LEU A 92 5.12 -2.66 -18.32
C LEU A 92 6.56 -2.36 -18.78
N THR A 93 7.49 -2.42 -17.85
CA THR A 93 8.90 -2.02 -18.02
C THR A 93 9.84 -3.10 -17.53
N GLY A 94 11.03 -3.15 -18.13
CA GLY A 94 12.08 -4.12 -17.80
C GLY A 94 12.18 -5.28 -18.78
N THR A 95 13.22 -6.09 -18.63
CA THR A 95 13.46 -7.31 -19.41
C THR A 95 13.83 -8.44 -18.44
N PRO A 96 12.88 -9.33 -18.05
CA PRO A 96 11.47 -9.40 -18.49
C PRO A 96 10.61 -8.23 -17.94
N PRO A 97 9.49 -7.88 -18.61
CA PRO A 97 8.62 -6.77 -18.23
C PRO A 97 7.76 -7.10 -16.99
N VAL A 98 8.39 -7.09 -15.82
CA VAL A 98 7.78 -7.48 -14.53
C VAL A 98 7.34 -6.28 -13.69
N ASP A 99 7.79 -5.07 -14.03
CA ASP A 99 7.40 -3.85 -13.33
C ASP A 99 6.53 -2.96 -14.20
N VAL A 100 5.93 -1.93 -13.59
CA VAL A 100 5.00 -1.04 -14.29
C VAL A 100 5.31 0.42 -14.00
N SER A 101 5.26 1.22 -15.07
CA SER A 101 5.15 2.66 -14.98
C SER A 101 3.68 3.04 -15.17
N TYR A 102 3.00 3.34 -14.06
CA TYR A 102 1.62 3.83 -14.08
C TYR A 102 1.54 5.20 -14.76
N LYS A 103 0.44 5.43 -15.47
CA LYS A 103 0.15 6.66 -16.20
C LYS A 103 -1.23 7.19 -15.83
N SER A 104 -1.50 8.40 -16.33
CA SER A 104 -2.87 8.92 -16.41
C SER A 104 -3.54 9.08 -15.03
N PHE A 105 -4.86 8.99 -15.04
CA PHE A 105 -5.74 9.07 -13.88
C PHE A 105 -5.41 8.03 -12.79
N ILE A 106 -5.01 6.81 -13.15
CA ILE A 106 -4.76 5.73 -12.18
C ILE A 106 -3.62 6.11 -11.23
N MET A 107 -2.54 6.70 -11.74
CA MET A 107 -1.43 7.18 -10.90
C MET A 107 -1.91 8.21 -9.86
N ILE A 108 -2.74 9.17 -10.27
CA ILE A 108 -3.28 10.20 -9.37
C ILE A 108 -4.12 9.54 -8.27
N PHE A 109 -4.95 8.55 -8.62
CA PHE A 109 -5.77 7.82 -7.67
C PHE A 109 -4.94 7.03 -6.66
N LEU A 110 -3.92 6.31 -7.12
CA LEU A 110 -3.02 5.55 -6.24
C LEU A 110 -2.26 6.48 -5.29
N LEU A 111 -1.84 7.68 -5.74
CA LEU A 111 -1.22 8.69 -4.87
C LEU A 111 -2.20 9.23 -3.82
N ILE A 112 -3.44 9.53 -4.20
CA ILE A 112 -4.49 9.94 -3.26
C ILE A 112 -4.74 8.83 -2.22
N PHE A 113 -4.82 7.58 -2.66
CA PHE A 113 -4.97 6.41 -1.78
C PHE A 113 -3.83 6.32 -0.76
N ILE A 114 -2.57 6.41 -1.22
CA ILE A 114 -1.39 6.40 -0.35
C ILE A 114 -1.46 7.54 0.68
N LEU A 115 -1.81 8.75 0.24
CA LEU A 115 -1.94 9.90 1.15
C LEU A 115 -3.02 9.68 2.21
N ILE A 116 -4.18 9.14 1.84
CA ILE A 116 -5.25 8.82 2.79
C ILE A 116 -4.76 7.82 3.84
N VAL A 117 -4.15 6.71 3.41
CA VAL A 117 -3.64 5.67 4.30
C VAL A 117 -2.56 6.22 5.24
N VAL A 118 -1.62 7.01 4.72
CA VAL A 118 -0.52 7.58 5.49
C VAL A 118 -1.03 8.62 6.49
N VAL A 119 -1.86 9.57 6.05
CA VAL A 119 -2.37 10.63 6.92
C VAL A 119 -3.19 10.03 8.06
N THR A 120 -4.19 9.21 7.75
CA THR A 120 -5.04 8.57 8.77
C THR A 120 -4.24 7.63 9.67
N GLY A 121 -3.27 6.90 9.11
CA GLY A 121 -2.34 6.07 9.85
C GLY A 121 -1.47 6.84 10.84
N LEU A 122 -0.95 8.00 10.45
CA LEU A 122 -0.16 8.87 11.32
C LEU A 122 -1.02 9.47 12.44
N PHE A 123 -2.29 9.78 12.21
CA PHE A 123 -3.22 10.18 13.27
C PHE A 123 -3.36 9.08 14.33
N PHE A 124 -3.56 7.84 13.89
CA PHE A 124 -3.64 6.68 14.79
C PHE A 124 -2.32 6.46 15.56
N ALA A 125 -1.17 6.53 14.86
CA ALA A 125 0.14 6.37 15.48
C ALA A 125 0.44 7.46 16.52
N ARG A 126 0.03 8.71 16.26
CA ARG A 126 0.20 9.84 17.18
C ARG A 126 -0.52 9.63 18.52
N LEU A 127 -1.68 8.99 18.51
CA LEU A 127 -2.40 8.67 19.75
C LEU A 127 -1.68 7.60 20.56
N SER A 128 -1.21 6.55 19.88
CA SER A 128 -0.41 5.49 20.50
C SER A 128 0.88 6.05 21.14
N LEU A 129 1.53 7.01 20.48
CA LEU A 129 2.72 7.71 21.00
C LEU A 129 2.48 8.50 22.30
N LYS A 130 1.24 8.93 22.56
CA LYS A 130 0.90 9.66 23.79
C LYS A 130 0.55 8.73 24.96
N SER A 131 0.46 7.43 24.73
CA SER A 131 0.15 6.47 25.78
C SER A 131 1.25 6.38 26.84
N LYS A 132 0.86 6.28 28.11
CA LYS A 132 1.76 5.99 29.24
C LYS A 132 2.22 4.53 29.25
N ASP A 133 1.43 3.64 28.64
CA ASP A 133 1.81 2.25 28.48
C ASP A 133 2.98 2.13 27.49
N LYS A 134 4.07 1.51 27.94
CA LYS A 134 5.32 1.42 27.16
C LYS A 134 5.17 0.60 25.88
N GLU A 135 4.29 -0.40 25.86
CA GLU A 135 4.05 -1.24 24.69
C GLU A 135 3.25 -0.48 23.65
N VAL A 136 2.18 0.20 24.07
CA VAL A 136 1.39 1.06 23.18
C VAL A 136 2.24 2.22 22.63
N ASN A 137 3.09 2.82 23.46
CA ASN A 137 4.03 3.86 23.03
C ASN A 137 5.00 3.34 21.95
N LEU A 138 5.59 2.16 22.16
CA LEU A 138 6.49 1.54 21.20
C LEU A 138 5.78 1.20 19.88
N LYS A 139 4.56 0.65 19.95
CA LYS A 139 3.70 0.45 18.78
C LYS A 139 3.53 1.74 17.98
N GLY A 140 3.22 2.85 18.67
CA GLY A 140 3.13 4.18 18.04
C GLY A 140 4.41 4.60 17.30
N LYS A 141 5.59 4.39 17.90
CA LYS A 141 6.89 4.69 17.26
C LYS A 141 7.10 3.88 15.99
N LEU A 142 6.86 2.57 16.07
CA LEU A 142 7.00 1.66 14.94
C LEU A 142 6.02 2.02 13.81
N LEU A 143 4.78 2.36 14.14
CA LEU A 143 3.79 2.79 13.15
C LEU A 143 4.20 4.10 12.45
N VAL A 144 4.73 5.10 13.17
CA VAL A 144 5.22 6.33 12.54
C VAL A 144 6.34 6.03 11.54
N ILE A 145 7.33 5.21 11.94
CA ILE A 145 8.42 4.81 11.04
C ILE A 145 7.84 4.06 9.83
N ALA A 146 6.88 3.16 10.04
CA ALA A 146 6.25 2.40 8.96
C ALA A 146 5.57 3.31 7.94
N TYR A 147 4.72 4.25 8.38
CA TYR A 147 4.02 5.15 7.46
C TYR A 147 4.95 6.11 6.72
N ILE A 148 5.97 6.64 7.38
CA ILE A 148 6.95 7.55 6.75
C ILE A 148 7.77 6.78 5.70
N THR A 149 8.31 5.61 6.07
CA THR A 149 9.09 4.79 5.13
C THR A 149 8.23 4.25 4.00
N PHE A 150 6.95 3.93 4.25
CA PHE A 150 6.01 3.57 3.20
C PHE A 150 5.77 4.71 2.21
N LEU A 151 5.50 5.92 2.71
CA LEU A 151 5.26 7.08 1.87
C LEU A 151 6.48 7.35 0.99
N ILE A 152 7.67 7.39 1.59
CA ILE A 152 8.92 7.60 0.87
C ILE A 152 9.14 6.49 -0.16
N GLY A 153 9.03 5.22 0.26
CA GLY A 153 9.21 4.07 -0.62
C GLY A 153 8.24 4.08 -1.79
N SER A 154 6.96 4.37 -1.55
CA SER A 154 5.93 4.39 -2.59
C SER A 154 6.11 5.56 -3.55
N ILE A 155 6.47 6.75 -3.05
CA ILE A 155 6.77 7.90 -3.91
C ILE A 155 7.99 7.60 -4.77
N LEU A 156 9.09 7.13 -4.19
CA LEU A 156 10.30 6.79 -4.94
C LEU A 156 10.02 5.70 -6.00
N ASP A 157 9.22 4.69 -5.65
CA ASP A 157 8.84 3.60 -6.57
C ASP A 157 7.96 4.10 -7.74
N SER A 158 7.09 5.08 -7.48
CA SER A 158 6.21 5.63 -8.52
C SER A 158 6.86 6.72 -9.39
N SER A 159 7.89 7.40 -8.88
CA SER A 159 8.44 8.62 -9.51
C SER A 159 9.80 8.43 -10.16
N LEU A 160 10.61 7.47 -9.70
CA LEU A 160 11.93 7.23 -10.28
C LEU A 160 11.82 6.32 -11.51
N PRO A 161 12.64 6.56 -12.55
CA PRO A 161 12.79 5.61 -13.65
C PRO A 161 13.22 4.24 -13.10
N LEU A 162 12.37 3.24 -13.27
CA LEU A 162 12.59 1.91 -12.72
C LEU A 162 13.67 1.17 -13.52
N ASN A 163 14.87 1.16 -12.97
CA ASN A 163 15.92 0.19 -13.29
C ASN A 163 16.11 -0.80 -12.13
N ALA A 164 16.83 -1.90 -12.37
CA ALA A 164 17.00 -2.97 -11.39
C ALA A 164 17.51 -2.47 -10.03
N LEU A 165 18.45 -1.52 -10.00
CA LEU A 165 18.98 -0.97 -8.76
C LEU A 165 17.92 -0.15 -8.01
N THR A 166 17.26 0.78 -8.70
CA THR A 166 16.21 1.61 -8.09
C THR A 166 15.07 0.76 -7.52
N VAL A 167 14.64 -0.30 -8.23
CA VAL A 167 13.62 -1.24 -7.74
C VAL A 167 14.09 -1.94 -6.47
N ILE A 168 15.33 -2.44 -6.43
CA ILE A 168 15.86 -3.08 -5.21
C ILE A 168 15.85 -2.09 -4.04
N PHE A 169 16.31 -0.86 -4.24
CA PHE A 169 16.32 0.16 -3.19
C PHE A 169 14.92 0.53 -2.70
N THR A 170 13.95 0.77 -3.59
CA THR A 170 12.57 1.10 -3.20
C THR A 170 11.92 -0.08 -2.46
N ARG A 171 12.14 -1.31 -2.91
CA ARG A 171 11.62 -2.52 -2.26
C ARG A 171 12.22 -2.72 -0.87
N LEU A 172 13.51 -2.46 -0.66
CA LEU A 172 14.11 -2.52 0.67
C LEU A 172 13.46 -1.53 1.65
N ILE A 173 13.18 -0.31 1.19
CA ILE A 173 12.47 0.70 2.00
C ILE A 173 11.05 0.21 2.36
N LEU A 174 10.32 -0.34 1.38
CA LEU A 174 8.98 -0.88 1.60
C LEU A 174 8.98 -2.13 2.51
N ILE A 175 10.01 -2.97 2.45
CA ILE A 175 10.18 -4.11 3.36
C ILE A 175 10.42 -3.63 4.79
N VAL A 176 11.28 -2.63 4.98
CA VAL A 176 11.48 -2.00 6.30
C VAL A 176 10.15 -1.46 6.84
N SER A 177 9.37 -0.79 6.00
CA SER A 177 8.04 -0.32 6.35
C SER A 177 7.11 -1.46 6.79
N ALA A 178 7.06 -2.56 6.03
CA ALA A 178 6.25 -3.74 6.35
C ALA A 178 6.64 -4.38 7.70
N ILE A 179 7.94 -4.51 7.98
CA ILE A 179 8.44 -5.01 9.28
C ILE A 179 8.01 -4.07 10.41
N CYS A 180 8.12 -2.75 10.21
CA CYS A 180 7.69 -1.77 11.18
C CYS A 180 6.16 -1.80 11.40
N TRP A 181 5.35 -2.00 10.36
CA TRP A 181 3.90 -2.19 10.53
C TRP A 181 3.55 -3.46 11.29
N TYR A 182 4.23 -4.58 10.98
CA TYR A 182 4.06 -5.83 11.72
C TYR A 182 4.31 -5.62 13.22
N GLY A 183 5.40 -4.93 13.57
CA GLY A 183 5.69 -4.56 14.96
C GLY A 183 4.72 -3.52 15.55
N GLY A 184 4.30 -2.55 14.75
CA GLY A 184 3.42 -1.47 15.16
C GLY A 184 2.00 -1.92 15.49
N PHE A 185 1.44 -2.86 14.72
CA PHE A 185 0.11 -3.40 14.97
C PHE A 185 0.13 -4.56 15.97
N LEU A 186 0.98 -5.56 15.75
CA LEU A 186 0.96 -6.80 16.53
C LEU A 186 1.91 -6.76 17.72
N LEU A 187 3.08 -6.15 17.57
CA LEU A 187 4.19 -6.17 18.53
C LEU A 187 4.50 -7.59 19.04
N PRO A 188 5.08 -8.46 18.19
CA PRO A 188 5.39 -9.83 18.57
C PRO A 188 6.39 -9.88 19.73
N LYS A 189 6.37 -11.00 20.47
CA LYS A 189 7.21 -11.19 21.68
C LYS A 189 8.69 -10.90 21.44
N TRP A 190 9.25 -11.28 20.29
CA TRP A 190 10.67 -11.04 19.99
C TRP A 190 10.99 -9.54 19.85
N MET A 191 10.13 -8.75 19.20
CA MET A 191 10.30 -7.28 19.11
C MET A 191 10.15 -6.64 20.48
N LYS A 192 9.16 -7.09 21.25
CA LYS A 192 8.93 -6.61 22.62
C LYS A 192 10.17 -6.84 23.48
N LYS A 193 10.77 -8.04 23.45
CA LYS A 193 12.02 -8.35 24.16
C LYS A 193 13.19 -7.51 23.67
N LEU A 194 13.35 -7.36 22.35
CA LEU A 194 14.42 -6.59 21.74
C LEU A 194 14.39 -5.11 22.14
N PHE A 195 13.21 -4.47 22.07
CA PHE A 195 13.08 -3.02 22.26
C PHE A 195 12.79 -2.61 23.71
N LEU A 196 12.03 -3.40 24.47
CA LEU A 196 11.68 -3.08 25.87
C LEU A 196 12.60 -3.75 26.89
N LYS A 197 13.55 -4.59 26.45
CA LYS A 197 14.51 -5.31 27.31
C LYS A 197 13.83 -6.07 28.47
N GLN A 198 12.57 -6.48 28.29
CA GLN A 198 11.89 -7.37 29.23
C GLN A 198 12.44 -8.79 29.03
N LYS A 199 12.95 -9.41 30.09
CA LYS A 199 13.43 -10.80 30.08
C LYS A 199 12.31 -11.77 29.74
#